data_AF-A0A4Z1RDX8-F1
#
_entry.id   AF-A0A4Z1RDX8-F1
#
_cell.length_a   1.000
_cell.length_b   1.000
_cell.length_c   1.000
_cell.angle_alpha   90.00
_cell.angle_beta   90.00
_cell.angle_gamma   90.00
#
_symmetry.space_group_name_H-M   'P 1'
#
loop_
_entity.id
_entity.type
_entity.pdbx_description
1 polymer ?
#
loop_
_entity_poly.entity_id
_entity_poly.type
_entity_poly.pdbx_seq_one_letter_code
_entity_poly.pdbx_strand_id
1 'polypeptide(L)'
;MDKKRDDKGYWLGWYIAFGMAAMLLVFLLFRAFTVREFACSSNETDCFREWISALGGWAAVVAAVPTIFYLSRQVKDAEKHQRTNFAIQLRRQRILAQHIQNVGNEALLFLRLYLNNEQRPTAKDVRKWDPHTAKAMLEMLRSDPVRSFETEIAFPKNMSGRATAGILERGRDGEEPHYFVAPEIVESYWKNIVGQADAFIAEVTVTTRHD
;
A
#
# COMPACT_ATOMS: atom_id res chain seq x y z
N MET A 1 -8.65 -0.23 -32.61
CA MET A 1 -8.79 1.00 -31.78
C MET A 1 -7.55 1.86 -32.03
N ASP A 2 -7.55 2.70 -33.08
CA ASP A 2 -6.34 3.48 -33.45
C ASP A 2 -6.66 4.92 -33.92
N LYS A 3 -7.84 5.46 -33.56
CA LYS A 3 -8.28 6.79 -34.04
C LYS A 3 -7.60 7.98 -33.33
N LYS A 4 -6.86 7.75 -32.23
CA LYS A 4 -6.27 8.83 -31.39
C LYS A 4 -4.89 9.31 -31.82
N ARG A 5 -4.19 8.61 -32.73
CA ARG A 5 -2.85 9.04 -33.21
C ARG A 5 -2.94 10.06 -34.35
N ASP A 6 -3.93 9.95 -35.23
CA ASP A 6 -4.07 10.83 -36.40
C ASP A 6 -4.50 12.26 -36.03
N ASP A 7 -5.31 12.44 -35.00
CA ASP A 7 -5.76 13.78 -34.57
C ASP A 7 -4.62 14.67 -34.06
N LYS A 8 -3.54 14.08 -33.53
CA LYS A 8 -2.40 14.85 -33.01
C LYS A 8 -1.62 15.54 -34.11
N GLY A 9 -1.44 14.88 -35.26
CA GLY A 9 -0.74 15.45 -36.41
C GLY A 9 -1.53 16.60 -37.03
N TYR A 10 -2.86 16.44 -37.12
CA TYR A 10 -3.76 17.48 -37.60
C TYR A 10 -3.71 18.76 -36.75
N TRP A 11 -3.83 18.64 -35.43
CA TRP A 11 -3.76 19.78 -34.53
C TRP A 11 -2.37 20.44 -34.51
N LEU A 12 -1.30 19.65 -34.57
CA LEU A 12 0.07 20.18 -34.63
C LEU A 12 0.29 21.04 -35.88
N GLY A 13 -0.24 20.61 -37.03
CA GLY A 13 -0.20 21.37 -38.28
C GLY A 13 -0.89 22.72 -38.17
N TRP A 14 -2.08 22.77 -37.55
CA TRP A 14 -2.80 24.03 -37.31
C TRP A 14 -2.04 24.97 -36.37
N TYR A 15 -1.44 24.46 -35.28
CA TYR A 15 -0.63 25.29 -34.38
C TYR A 15 0.59 25.89 -35.09
N ILE A 16 1.26 25.12 -35.94
CA ILE A 16 2.40 25.62 -36.73
C ILE A 16 1.95 26.67 -37.75
N ALA A 17 0.84 26.44 -38.46
CA ALA A 17 0.31 27.38 -39.45
C ALA A 17 -0.11 28.71 -38.80
N PHE A 18 -0.85 28.66 -37.70
CA PHE A 18 -1.23 29.87 -36.96
C PHE A 18 -0.01 30.57 -36.33
N GLY A 19 0.97 29.81 -35.83
CA GLY A 19 2.22 30.36 -35.32
C GLY A 19 3.00 31.13 -36.38
N MET A 20 3.16 30.55 -37.58
CA MET A 20 3.81 31.23 -38.71
C MET A 20 3.02 32.44 -39.19
N ALA A 21 1.69 32.34 -39.29
CA ALA A 21 0.84 33.46 -39.69
C ALA A 21 0.90 34.63 -38.68
N ALA A 22 0.87 34.33 -37.38
CA ALA A 22 1.02 35.33 -36.32
C ALA A 22 2.40 35.98 -36.36
N MET A 23 3.46 35.20 -36.54
CA MET A 23 4.83 35.72 -36.65
C MET A 23 5.00 36.64 -37.88
N LEU A 24 4.42 36.25 -39.01
CA LEU A 24 4.44 37.04 -40.24
C LEU A 24 3.60 38.32 -40.11
N LEU A 25 2.45 38.27 -39.44
CA LEU A 25 1.62 39.43 -39.14
C LEU A 25 2.36 40.42 -38.24
N VAL A 26 3.01 39.93 -37.18
CA VAL A 26 3.87 40.75 -36.32
C VAL A 26 4.98 41.38 -37.15
N PHE A 27 5.71 40.60 -37.96
CA PHE A 27 6.76 41.13 -38.83
C PHE A 27 6.27 42.22 -39.79
N LEU A 28 5.09 42.04 -40.41
CA LEU A 28 4.48 43.04 -41.28
C LEU A 28 4.07 44.30 -40.53
N LEU A 29 3.50 44.18 -39.32
CA LEU A 29 3.15 45.33 -38.48
C LEU A 29 4.39 46.13 -38.05
N PHE A 30 5.49 45.43 -37.69
CA PHE A 30 6.77 46.06 -37.36
C PHE A 30 7.41 46.80 -38.54
N ARG A 31 7.12 46.37 -39.78
CA ARG A 31 7.67 46.97 -41.01
C ARG A 31 6.78 48.07 -41.60
N ALA A 32 5.46 47.94 -41.48
CA ALA A 32 4.49 48.84 -42.11
C ALA A 32 4.19 50.10 -41.27
N PHE A 33 4.35 50.03 -39.95
CA PHE A 33 4.15 51.16 -39.04
C PHE A 33 5.41 51.36 -38.20
N THR A 34 5.82 52.62 -38.00
CA THR A 34 6.77 52.98 -36.95
C THR A 34 6.13 52.56 -35.63
N VAL A 35 6.55 51.42 -35.07
CA VAL A 35 6.00 50.78 -33.86
C VAL A 35 5.72 51.77 -32.73
N ARG A 36 6.52 52.83 -32.68
CA ARG A 36 6.43 53.96 -31.76
C ARG A 36 5.09 54.71 -31.81
N GLU A 37 4.40 54.81 -32.96
CA GLU A 37 3.17 55.61 -33.10
C GLU A 37 1.89 54.87 -32.69
N PHE A 38 1.89 53.54 -32.74
CA PHE A 38 0.73 52.72 -32.37
C PHE A 38 0.86 52.11 -30.98
N ALA A 39 2.10 51.81 -30.53
CA ALA A 39 2.33 51.13 -29.27
C ALA A 39 2.65 52.09 -28.10
N CYS A 40 3.08 53.32 -28.37
CA CYS A 40 3.53 54.29 -27.37
C CYS A 40 2.96 55.68 -27.66
N SER A 41 2.57 56.44 -26.63
CA SER A 41 2.29 57.86 -26.82
C SER A 41 3.60 58.64 -27.01
N SER A 42 3.57 59.82 -27.65
CA SER A 42 4.78 60.60 -27.97
C SER A 42 5.62 61.02 -26.75
N ASN A 43 5.10 60.84 -25.52
CA ASN A 43 5.72 61.22 -24.25
C ASN A 43 6.20 60.05 -23.38
N GLU A 44 6.06 58.79 -23.81
CA GLU A 44 6.45 57.63 -23.00
C GLU A 44 7.85 57.10 -23.39
N THR A 45 8.79 57.16 -22.45
CA THR A 45 10.15 56.63 -22.61
C THR A 45 10.28 55.14 -22.28
N ASP A 46 9.38 54.59 -21.46
CA ASP A 46 9.48 53.22 -20.91
C ASP A 46 8.44 52.23 -21.46
N CYS A 47 7.71 52.63 -22.51
CA CYS A 47 6.62 51.87 -23.12
C CYS A 47 7.00 50.40 -23.49
N PHE A 48 8.18 50.15 -24.05
CA PHE A 48 8.62 48.79 -24.40
C PHE A 48 8.74 47.87 -23.18
N ARG A 49 9.12 48.43 -22.02
CA ARG A 49 9.24 47.68 -20.77
C ARG A 49 7.87 47.27 -20.24
N GLU A 50 6.88 48.16 -20.36
CA GLU A 50 5.50 47.87 -19.94
C GLU A 50 4.84 46.80 -20.82
N TRP A 51 5.09 46.85 -22.12
CA TRP A 51 4.63 45.80 -23.04
C TRP A 51 5.24 44.43 -22.74
N ILE A 52 6.55 44.36 -22.48
CA ILE A 52 7.20 43.10 -22.07
C ILE A 52 6.65 42.60 -20.72
N SER A 53 6.42 43.51 -19.77
CA SER A 53 5.82 43.17 -18.48
C SER A 53 4.41 42.61 -18.64
N ALA A 54 3.59 43.22 -19.50
CA ALA A 54 2.23 42.79 -19.82
C ALA A 54 2.20 41.43 -20.55
N LEU A 55 3.13 41.17 -21.47
CA LEU A 55 3.24 39.89 -22.18
C LEU A 55 3.83 38.77 -21.31
N GLY A 56 4.71 39.10 -20.36
CA GLY A 56 5.32 38.13 -19.45
C GLY A 56 4.29 37.36 -18.60
N GLY A 57 3.22 38.03 -18.18
CA GLY A 57 2.11 37.39 -17.45
C GLY A 57 1.39 36.32 -18.26
N TRP A 58 1.12 36.58 -19.55
CA TRP A 58 0.47 35.61 -20.44
C TRP A 58 1.37 34.44 -20.82
N ALA A 59 2.67 34.70 -21.01
CA ALA A 59 3.64 33.65 -21.28
C ALA A 59 3.72 32.61 -20.14
N ALA A 60 3.67 33.08 -18.88
CA ALA A 60 3.63 32.19 -17.72
C ALA A 60 2.37 31.30 -17.70
N VAL A 61 1.20 31.84 -18.06
CA VAL A 61 -0.06 31.08 -18.12
C VAL A 61 0.00 30.02 -19.23
N VAL A 62 0.49 30.36 -20.42
CA VAL A 62 0.61 29.42 -21.55
C VAL A 62 1.60 28.29 -21.23
N ALA A 63 2.65 28.55 -20.47
CA ALA A 63 3.58 27.51 -20.00
C ALA A 63 2.98 26.67 -18.85
N ALA A 64 2.24 27.29 -17.93
CA ALA A 64 1.67 26.62 -16.76
C ALA A 64 0.53 25.67 -17.12
N VAL A 65 -0.37 26.05 -18.03
CA VAL A 65 -1.58 25.26 -18.34
C VAL A 65 -1.26 23.84 -18.87
N PRO A 66 -0.38 23.64 -19.87
CA PRO A 66 0.00 22.31 -20.33
C PRO A 66 0.69 21.49 -19.24
N THR A 67 1.51 22.14 -18.41
CA THR A 67 2.22 21.52 -17.30
C THR A 67 1.23 20.97 -16.27
N ILE A 68 0.28 21.80 -15.82
CA ILE A 68 -0.78 21.39 -14.88
C ILE A 68 -1.64 20.29 -15.50
N PHE A 69 -2.01 20.41 -16.78
CA PHE A 69 -2.81 19.39 -17.45
C PHE A 69 -2.11 18.03 -17.48
N TYR A 70 -0.83 18.00 -17.85
CA TYR A 70 -0.05 16.77 -17.92
C TYR A 70 0.16 16.16 -16.52
N LEU A 71 0.46 16.99 -15.51
CA LEU A 71 0.56 16.55 -14.12
C LEU A 71 -0.76 15.98 -13.59
N SER A 72 -1.90 16.63 -13.89
CA SER A 72 -3.22 16.16 -13.47
C SER A 72 -3.54 14.77 -14.03
N ARG A 73 -3.06 14.48 -15.24
CA ARG A 73 -3.22 13.18 -15.88
C ARG A 73 -2.32 12.13 -15.25
N GLN A 74 -1.06 12.47 -14.97
CA GLN A 74 -0.14 11.57 -14.26
C GLN A 74 -0.67 11.20 -12.88
N VAL A 75 -1.22 12.15 -12.13
CA VAL A 75 -1.81 11.89 -10.80
C VAL A 75 -2.98 10.92 -10.91
N LYS A 76 -3.88 11.09 -11.89
CA LYS A 76 -5.01 10.16 -12.11
C LYS A 76 -4.57 8.74 -12.46
N ASP A 77 -3.57 8.60 -13.33
CA ASP A 77 -3.04 7.29 -13.71
C ASP A 77 -2.30 6.64 -12.52
N ALA A 78 -1.54 7.43 -11.74
CA ALA A 78 -0.88 6.97 -10.53
C ALA A 78 -1.89 6.53 -9.46
N GLU A 79 -2.98 7.28 -9.26
CA GLU A 79 -4.04 6.93 -8.32
C GLU A 79 -4.68 5.58 -8.68
N LYS A 80 -4.95 5.35 -9.98
CA LYS A 80 -5.48 4.07 -10.45
C LYS A 80 -4.53 2.91 -10.14
N HIS A 81 -3.23 3.08 -10.39
CA HIS A 81 -2.23 2.06 -10.09
C HIS A 81 -2.06 1.83 -8.57
N GLN A 82 -2.14 2.89 -7.77
CA GLN A 82 -2.09 2.77 -6.31
C GLN A 82 -3.29 1.99 -5.77
N ARG A 83 -4.51 2.28 -6.24
CA ARG A 83 -5.72 1.53 -5.85
C ARG A 83 -5.61 0.04 -6.18
N THR A 84 -5.11 -0.30 -7.38
CA THR A 84 -4.92 -1.71 -7.75
C THR A 84 -3.87 -2.41 -6.90
N ASN A 85 -2.74 -1.73 -6.62
CA ASN A 85 -1.68 -2.31 -5.79
C ASN A 85 -2.14 -2.51 -4.35
N PHE A 86 -2.88 -1.54 -3.80
CA PHE A 86 -3.45 -1.63 -2.46
C PHE A 86 -4.46 -2.78 -2.36
N ALA A 87 -5.35 -2.92 -3.33
CA ALA A 87 -6.29 -4.05 -3.39
C ALA A 87 -5.58 -5.42 -3.48
N ILE A 88 -4.48 -5.51 -4.23
CA ILE A 88 -3.68 -6.74 -4.32
C ILE A 88 -3.01 -7.07 -2.98
N GLN A 89 -2.42 -6.07 -2.32
CA GLN A 89 -1.79 -6.23 -1.01
C GLN A 89 -2.80 -6.70 0.04
N LEU A 90 -3.99 -6.08 0.10
CA LEU A 90 -5.07 -6.48 1.02
C LEU A 90 -5.53 -7.92 0.79
N ARG A 91 -5.67 -8.36 -0.47
CA ARG A 91 -6.06 -9.75 -0.78
C ARG A 91 -5.03 -10.76 -0.27
N ARG A 92 -3.74 -10.49 -0.50
CA ARG A 92 -2.65 -11.36 -0.03
C ARG A 92 -2.66 -11.46 1.49
N GLN A 93 -2.76 -10.32 2.19
CA GLN A 93 -2.80 -10.30 3.65
C GLN A 93 -4.04 -11.00 4.20
N ARG A 94 -5.20 -10.86 3.53
CA ARG A 94 -6.43 -11.57 3.91
C ARG A 94 -6.27 -13.09 3.81
N ILE A 95 -5.68 -13.60 2.72
CA ILE A 95 -5.43 -15.05 2.56
C ILE A 95 -4.49 -15.55 3.65
N LEU A 96 -3.43 -14.78 3.96
CA LEU A 96 -2.50 -15.11 5.05
C LEU A 96 -3.25 -15.16 6.40
N ALA A 97 -4.07 -14.16 6.71
CA ALA A 97 -4.87 -14.13 7.93
C ALA A 97 -5.84 -15.33 8.03
N GLN A 98 -6.54 -15.67 6.94
CA GLN A 98 -7.42 -16.84 6.89
C GLN A 98 -6.66 -18.16 7.12
N HIS A 99 -5.46 -18.27 6.56
CA HIS A 99 -4.62 -19.44 6.78
C HIS A 99 -4.20 -19.55 8.26
N ILE A 100 -3.80 -18.45 8.89
CA ILE A 100 -3.45 -18.41 10.31
C ILE A 100 -4.64 -18.71 11.22
N GLN A 101 -5.83 -18.20 10.88
CA GLN A 101 -7.06 -18.54 11.57
C GLN A 101 -7.29 -20.06 11.56
N ASN A 102 -7.16 -20.71 10.40
CA ASN A 102 -7.36 -22.15 10.27
C ASN A 102 -6.32 -22.95 11.07
N VAL A 103 -5.03 -22.64 10.91
CA VAL A 103 -3.94 -23.33 11.62
C VAL A 103 -4.06 -23.12 13.14
N GLY A 104 -4.36 -21.90 13.57
CA GLY A 104 -4.52 -21.61 14.99
C GLY A 104 -5.75 -22.28 15.60
N ASN A 105 -6.87 -22.38 14.88
CA ASN A 105 -8.05 -23.11 15.33
C ASN A 105 -7.77 -24.62 15.43
N GLU A 106 -7.03 -25.18 14.48
CA GLU A 106 -6.58 -26.58 14.54
C GLU A 106 -5.68 -26.82 15.76
N ALA A 107 -4.69 -25.95 16.00
CA ALA A 107 -3.82 -26.01 17.16
C ALA A 107 -4.60 -25.89 18.49
N LEU A 108 -5.56 -24.97 18.57
CA LEU A 108 -6.42 -24.81 19.75
C LEU A 108 -7.33 -26.00 19.98
N LEU A 109 -7.83 -26.62 18.92
CA LEU A 109 -8.64 -27.84 19.03
C LEU A 109 -7.79 -28.99 19.60
N PHE A 110 -6.57 -29.18 19.09
CA PHE A 110 -5.64 -30.15 19.66
C PHE A 110 -5.36 -29.86 21.14
N LEU A 111 -5.00 -28.63 21.49
CA LEU A 111 -4.73 -28.25 22.88
C LEU A 111 -5.93 -28.50 23.79
N ARG A 112 -7.15 -28.16 23.35
CA ARG A 112 -8.37 -28.41 24.13
C ARG A 112 -8.63 -29.90 24.33
N LEU A 113 -8.45 -30.72 23.30
CA LEU A 113 -8.64 -32.17 23.42
C LEU A 113 -7.62 -32.80 24.39
N TYR A 114 -6.39 -32.29 24.42
CA TYR A 114 -5.38 -32.76 25.37
C TYR A 114 -5.64 -32.23 26.79
N LEU A 115 -5.89 -30.92 26.95
CA LEU A 115 -6.03 -30.25 28.24
C LEU A 115 -7.34 -30.58 28.97
N ASN A 116 -8.45 -30.74 28.25
CA ASN A 116 -9.76 -31.04 28.84
C ASN A 116 -9.97 -32.53 29.10
N ASN A 117 -8.99 -33.40 28.81
CA ASN A 117 -9.12 -34.82 29.08
C ASN A 117 -8.94 -35.05 30.60
N GLU A 118 -10.03 -34.99 31.36
CA GLU A 118 -10.08 -35.17 32.82
C GLU A 118 -9.45 -36.49 33.28
N GLN A 119 -9.41 -37.51 32.42
CA GLN A 119 -8.78 -38.81 32.72
C GLN A 119 -7.24 -38.74 32.72
N ARG A 120 -6.64 -37.62 32.29
CA ARG A 120 -5.19 -37.39 32.32
C ARG A 120 -4.89 -36.11 33.11
N PRO A 121 -4.81 -36.15 34.46
CA PRO A 121 -4.33 -35.03 35.28
C PRO A 121 -2.90 -34.56 34.93
N THR A 122 -2.23 -35.32 34.06
CA THR A 122 -0.90 -35.05 33.53
C THR A 122 -0.91 -34.31 32.19
N ALA A 123 -2.08 -33.94 31.66
CA ALA A 123 -2.21 -33.19 30.42
C ALA A 123 -1.53 -31.80 30.46
N LYS A 124 -1.40 -31.23 31.67
CA LYS A 124 -0.64 -30.00 31.92
C LYS A 124 0.88 -30.19 31.87
N ASP A 125 1.37 -31.44 31.88
CA ASP A 125 2.79 -31.75 31.78
C ASP A 125 3.15 -32.06 30.31
N VAL A 126 3.84 -31.13 29.66
CA VAL A 126 4.26 -31.26 28.25
C VAL A 126 5.12 -32.49 28.00
N ARG A 127 5.87 -32.97 29.01
CA ARG A 127 6.70 -34.18 28.86
C ARG A 127 5.89 -35.42 28.53
N LYS A 128 4.60 -35.43 28.88
CA LYS A 128 3.69 -36.56 28.65
C LYS A 128 2.88 -36.40 27.37
N TRP A 129 3.11 -35.32 26.62
CA TRP A 129 2.51 -35.17 25.31
C TRP A 129 3.09 -36.21 24.35
N ASP A 130 2.28 -36.61 23.39
CA ASP A 130 2.77 -37.46 22.32
C ASP A 130 3.91 -36.72 21.57
N PRO A 131 5.07 -37.37 21.30
CA PRO A 131 6.20 -36.72 20.64
C PRO A 131 5.85 -36.14 19.27
N HIS A 132 4.93 -36.75 18.53
CA HIS A 132 4.48 -36.22 17.24
C HIS A 132 3.63 -34.96 17.43
N THR A 133 2.72 -34.95 18.41
CA THR A 133 1.93 -33.75 18.73
C THR A 133 2.81 -32.58 19.17
N ALA A 134 3.77 -32.81 20.06
CA ALA A 134 4.69 -31.77 20.52
C ALA A 134 5.53 -31.24 19.35
N LYS A 135 6.03 -32.13 18.48
CA LYS A 135 6.78 -31.75 17.28
C LYS A 135 5.93 -30.96 16.28
N ALA A 136 4.71 -31.41 16.00
CA ALA A 136 3.78 -30.71 15.10
C ALA A 136 3.47 -29.30 15.62
N MET A 137 3.24 -29.15 16.93
CA MET A 137 3.01 -27.84 17.54
C MET A 137 4.24 -26.92 17.42
N LEU A 138 5.45 -27.45 17.64
CA LEU A 138 6.71 -26.71 17.44
C LEU A 138 6.89 -26.29 15.98
N GLU A 139 6.60 -27.17 15.04
CA GLU A 139 6.66 -26.88 13.60
C GLU A 139 5.64 -25.80 13.21
N MET A 140 4.40 -25.87 13.71
CA MET A 140 3.39 -24.84 13.49
C MET A 140 3.84 -23.48 14.04
N LEU A 141 4.33 -23.43 15.27
CA LEU A 141 4.83 -22.19 15.91
C LEU A 141 6.05 -21.59 15.20
N ARG A 142 6.88 -22.43 14.56
CA ARG A 142 8.07 -22.02 13.81
C ARG A 142 7.82 -21.83 12.32
N SER A 143 6.59 -22.05 11.87
CA SER A 143 6.24 -22.03 10.45
C SER A 143 6.41 -20.63 9.85
N ASP A 144 6.77 -20.59 8.56
CA ASP A 144 6.90 -19.34 7.82
C ASP A 144 5.60 -18.52 7.76
N PRO A 145 4.39 -19.11 7.63
CA PRO A 145 3.15 -18.35 7.68
C PRO A 145 2.97 -17.60 9.00
N VAL A 146 3.26 -18.25 10.14
CA VAL A 146 3.17 -17.62 11.46
C VAL A 146 4.13 -16.44 11.53
N ARG A 147 5.40 -16.64 11.17
CA ARG A 147 6.39 -15.54 11.16
C ARG A 147 5.94 -14.39 10.25
N SER A 148 5.45 -14.71 9.06
CA SER A 148 5.01 -13.71 8.07
C SER A 148 3.83 -12.92 8.60
N PHE A 149 2.86 -13.56 9.25
CA PHE A 149 1.73 -12.89 9.89
C PHE A 149 2.19 -11.95 11.01
N GLU A 150 3.11 -12.41 11.86
CA GLU A 150 3.67 -11.60 12.95
C GLU A 150 4.37 -10.33 12.45
N THR A 151 5.06 -10.42 11.31
CA THR A 151 5.80 -9.29 10.72
C THR A 151 4.97 -8.40 9.81
N GLU A 152 4.01 -8.96 9.07
CA GLU A 152 3.28 -8.25 8.01
C GLU A 152 1.93 -7.68 8.49
N ILE A 153 1.30 -8.28 9.51
CA ILE A 153 -0.07 -7.94 9.91
C ILE A 153 -0.11 -7.45 11.37
N ALA A 154 0.33 -8.28 12.32
CA ALA A 154 0.21 -7.93 13.72
C ALA A 154 1.24 -8.63 14.59
N PHE A 155 1.88 -7.87 15.48
CA PHE A 155 2.74 -8.44 16.50
C PHE A 155 1.87 -9.04 17.62
N PRO A 156 2.13 -10.29 18.03
CA PRO A 156 1.43 -10.88 19.17
C PRO A 156 1.73 -10.06 20.41
N LYS A 157 0.68 -9.72 21.18
CA LYS A 157 0.78 -8.77 22.30
C LYS A 157 1.72 -9.24 23.43
N ASN A 158 1.97 -10.55 23.50
CA ASN A 158 2.66 -11.17 24.62
C ASN A 158 4.02 -11.75 24.21
N MET A 159 4.06 -12.57 23.16
CA MET A 159 5.24 -13.35 22.80
C MET A 159 5.17 -13.84 21.35
N SER A 160 6.30 -13.85 20.63
CA SER A 160 6.37 -14.39 19.27
C SER A 160 6.27 -15.91 19.25
N GLY A 161 5.82 -16.47 18.12
CA GLY A 161 5.70 -17.92 17.93
C GLY A 161 7.01 -18.65 18.15
N ARG A 162 8.14 -18.05 17.75
CA ARG A 162 9.48 -18.58 18.03
C ARG A 162 9.81 -18.63 19.52
N ALA A 163 9.48 -17.59 20.27
CA ALA A 163 9.72 -17.56 21.71
C ALA A 163 8.80 -18.55 22.44
N THR A 164 7.53 -18.63 22.03
CA THR A 164 6.58 -19.64 22.50
C THR A 164 7.08 -21.07 22.21
N ALA A 165 7.62 -21.32 21.01
CA ALA A 165 8.22 -22.60 20.65
C ALA A 165 9.44 -22.95 21.53
N GLY A 166 10.28 -21.97 21.86
CA GLY A 166 11.41 -22.18 22.76
C GLY A 166 10.97 -22.54 24.19
N ILE A 167 9.85 -22.00 24.67
CA ILE A 167 9.25 -22.40 25.96
C ILE A 167 8.72 -23.83 25.89
N LEU A 168 8.02 -24.17 24.80
CA LEU A 168 7.47 -25.52 24.61
C LEU A 168 8.59 -26.58 24.52
N GLU A 169 9.68 -26.28 23.82
CA GLU A 169 10.84 -27.17 23.69
C GLU A 169 11.52 -27.41 25.05
N ARG A 170 11.81 -26.34 25.81
CA ARG A 170 12.36 -26.46 27.17
C ARG A 170 11.43 -27.22 28.12
N GLY A 171 10.12 -27.01 28.01
CA GLY A 171 9.13 -27.75 28.78
C GLY A 171 9.09 -29.23 28.43
N ARG A 172 9.24 -29.59 27.14
CA ARG A 172 9.35 -30.99 26.71
C ARG A 172 10.63 -31.64 27.22
N ASP A 173 11.74 -30.91 27.22
CA ASP A 173 13.04 -31.40 27.70
C ASP A 173 13.11 -31.47 29.24
N GLY A 174 12.04 -31.02 29.92
CA GLY A 174 11.80 -31.20 31.34
C GLY A 174 12.36 -30.11 32.25
N GLU A 175 12.68 -28.95 31.69
CA GLU A 175 13.11 -27.79 32.46
C GLU A 175 11.95 -27.23 33.30
N GLU A 176 12.19 -27.01 34.59
CA GLU A 176 11.28 -26.26 35.46
C GLU A 176 11.43 -24.75 35.26
N PRO A 177 10.34 -23.96 35.32
CA PRO A 177 8.93 -24.37 35.47
C PRO A 177 8.23 -24.69 34.12
N HIS A 178 8.98 -24.70 33.01
CA HIS A 178 8.44 -24.69 31.65
C HIS A 178 7.52 -25.87 31.33
N TYR A 179 7.75 -27.07 31.87
CA TYR A 179 6.93 -28.24 31.52
C TYR A 179 5.46 -28.12 31.95
N PHE A 180 5.15 -27.31 32.97
CA PHE A 180 3.78 -27.11 33.48
C PHE A 180 3.09 -25.89 32.86
N VAL A 181 3.86 -24.83 32.57
CA VAL A 181 3.30 -23.56 32.06
C VAL A 181 3.24 -23.50 30.53
N ALA A 182 4.05 -24.29 29.84
CA ALA A 182 4.11 -24.29 28.38
C ALA A 182 2.75 -24.50 27.69
N PRO A 183 1.85 -25.42 28.13
CA PRO A 183 0.55 -25.59 27.51
C PRO A 183 -0.31 -24.33 27.53
N GLU A 184 -0.36 -23.65 28.68
CA GLU A 184 -1.16 -22.44 28.89
C GLU A 184 -0.59 -21.27 28.07
N ILE A 185 0.74 -21.17 27.98
CA ILE A 185 1.41 -20.16 27.15
C ILE A 185 1.13 -20.41 25.66
N VAL A 186 1.23 -21.66 25.19
CA VAL A 186 0.95 -22.04 23.81
C VAL A 186 -0.53 -21.80 23.47
N GLU A 187 -1.46 -22.16 24.36
CA GLU A 187 -2.88 -21.90 24.16
C GLU A 187 -3.18 -20.39 24.11
N SER A 188 -2.60 -19.62 25.02
CA SER A 188 -2.73 -18.15 25.05
C SER A 188 -2.20 -17.51 23.77
N TYR A 189 -1.06 -17.97 23.27
CA TYR A 189 -0.48 -17.53 22.00
C TYR A 189 -1.44 -17.77 20.84
N TRP A 190 -1.96 -18.99 20.68
CA TRP A 190 -2.88 -19.31 19.58
C TRP A 190 -4.20 -18.55 19.68
N LYS A 191 -4.77 -18.39 20.88
CA LYS A 191 -5.96 -17.55 21.09
C LYS A 191 -5.71 -16.11 20.64
N ASN A 192 -4.53 -15.57 20.96
CA ASN A 192 -4.16 -14.21 20.60
C ASN A 192 -4.05 -14.04 19.07
N ILE A 193 -3.27 -14.90 18.40
CA ILE A 193 -3.02 -14.78 16.96
C ILE A 193 -4.29 -15.03 16.14
N VAL A 194 -5.13 -15.99 16.55
CA VAL A 194 -6.44 -16.24 15.90
C VAL A 194 -7.35 -15.02 16.08
N GLY A 195 -7.44 -14.46 17.29
CA GLY A 195 -8.26 -13.26 17.53
C GLY A 195 -7.78 -12.04 16.73
N GLN A 196 -6.47 -11.90 16.52
CA GLN A 196 -5.90 -10.87 15.65
C GLN A 196 -6.23 -11.13 14.17
N ALA A 197 -6.13 -12.37 13.71
CA ALA A 197 -6.49 -12.75 12.35
C ALA A 197 -7.98 -12.49 12.07
N ASP A 198 -8.87 -12.82 13.01
CA ASP A 198 -10.31 -12.57 12.93
C ASP A 198 -10.61 -11.07 12.84
N ALA A 199 -9.99 -10.27 13.71
CA ALA A 199 -10.16 -8.82 13.72
C ALA A 199 -9.70 -8.21 12.37
N PHE A 200 -8.56 -8.64 11.86
CA PHE A 200 -8.05 -8.18 10.57
C PHE A 200 -8.97 -8.58 9.41
N ILE A 201 -9.45 -9.82 9.36
CA ILE A 201 -10.39 -10.29 8.33
C ILE A 201 -11.69 -9.47 8.37
N ALA A 202 -12.20 -9.18 9.58
CA ALA A 202 -13.40 -8.37 9.76
C ALA A 202 -13.19 -6.93 9.25
N GLU A 203 -12.07 -6.29 9.60
CA GLU A 203 -11.71 -4.95 9.15
C GLU A 203 -11.61 -4.89 7.62
N VAL A 204 -10.83 -5.78 7.00
CA VAL A 204 -10.69 -5.85 5.54
C VAL A 204 -12.04 -6.08 4.85
N THR A 205 -12.93 -6.88 5.45
CA THR A 205 -14.26 -7.13 4.90
C THR A 205 -15.15 -5.90 4.95
N VAL A 206 -15.05 -5.07 5.99
CA VAL A 206 -15.77 -3.79 6.08
C VAL A 206 -15.23 -2.81 5.04
N THR A 207 -13.91 -2.64 4.95
CA THR A 207 -13.28 -1.70 4.01
C THR A 207 -13.59 -2.07 2.55
N THR A 208 -13.51 -3.34 2.19
CA THR A 208 -13.76 -3.80 0.81
C THR A 208 -15.22 -3.83 0.39
N ARG A 209 -16.17 -3.68 1.34
CA ARG A 209 -17.62 -3.63 1.03
C ARG A 209 -18.11 -2.22 0.67
N HIS A 210 -17.34 -1.20 1.00
CA HIS A 210 -17.69 0.21 0.76
C HIS A 210 -17.15 0.79 -0.55
N ASP A 211 -16.37 0.01 -1.30
CA ASP A 211 -15.93 0.30 -2.68
C ASP A 211 -16.78 -0.46 -3.71
#